data_AF-A0AAJ2NT19-F1
#
_entry.id   AF-A0AAJ2NT19-F1
#
_cell.length_a   1.000
_cell.length_b   1.000
_cell.length_c   1.000
_cell.angle_alpha   90.00
_cell.angle_beta   90.00
_cell.angle_gamma   90.00
#
_symmetry.space_group_name_H-M   'P 1'
#
loop_
_entity.id
_entity.type
_entity.pdbx_description
1 polymer ?
#
loop_
_entity_poly.entity_id
_entity_poly.type
_entity_poly.pdbx_seq_one_letter_code
_entity_poly.pdbx_strand_id
1 'polypeptide(L)'
;DRNAYDRYWFNGYADDGEFYFGIGMAIYPNLRIMDCGFSIVRDGEQHAFHASRRAPNDPSETQVGPFRIEIVEPMKRIRLVI
;
A
#
# COMPACT_ATOMS: atom_id res chain seq x y z
N ASP A 1 -19.69 5.11 11.08
CA ASP A 1 -20.07 5.21 9.65
C ASP A 1 -19.98 3.82 9.03
N ARG A 2 -21.02 3.37 8.30
CA ARG A 2 -21.00 2.07 7.59
C ARG A 2 -19.94 2.03 6.49
N ASN A 3 -19.63 3.19 5.91
CA ASN A 3 -18.66 3.37 4.85
C ASN A 3 -17.30 3.82 5.37
N ALA A 4 -16.99 3.61 6.66
CA ALA A 4 -15.68 3.92 7.21
C ALA A 4 -14.59 3.07 6.52
N TYR A 5 -13.56 3.75 6.03
CA TYR A 5 -12.33 3.15 5.52
C TYR A 5 -11.18 4.14 5.73
N ASP A 6 -9.96 3.62 5.76
CA ASP A 6 -8.73 4.40 5.71
C ASP A 6 -7.81 3.87 4.61
N ARG A 7 -6.98 4.75 4.03
CA ARG A 7 -6.17 4.43 2.86
C ARG A 7 -4.80 5.09 2.89
N TYR A 8 -3.82 4.30 2.47
CA TYR A 8 -2.50 4.75 2.06
C TYR A 8 -2.42 4.70 0.55
N TRP A 9 -1.96 5.79 -0.06
CA TRP A 9 -1.73 5.87 -1.49
C TRP A 9 -0.44 6.61 -1.75
N PHE A 10 0.47 5.96 -2.49
CA PHE A 10 1.70 6.57 -2.96
C PHE A 10 1.91 6.20 -4.42
N ASN A 11 2.53 7.09 -5.16
CA ASN A 11 2.99 6.81 -6.51
C ASN A 11 4.21 7.67 -6.81
N GLY A 12 4.95 7.27 -7.83
CA GLY A 12 6.12 7.99 -8.31
C GLY A 12 6.51 7.53 -9.69
N TYR A 13 7.32 8.33 -10.35
CA TYR A 13 7.89 8.03 -11.66
C TYR A 13 9.30 8.59 -11.74
N ALA A 14 10.11 8.02 -12.62
CA ALA A 14 11.41 8.58 -12.96
C ALA A 14 11.22 9.84 -13.81
N ASP A 15 12.08 10.85 -13.64
CA ASP A 15 12.00 12.11 -14.38
C ASP A 15 12.15 11.92 -15.90
N ASP A 16 12.82 10.85 -16.33
CA ASP A 16 12.99 10.44 -17.72
C ASP A 16 11.91 9.46 -18.22
N GLY A 17 10.98 9.06 -17.35
CA GLY A 17 9.92 8.11 -17.66
C GLY A 17 10.34 6.64 -17.69
N GLU A 18 11.54 6.28 -17.22
CA GLU A 18 12.01 4.88 -17.20
C GLU A 18 11.07 3.94 -16.43
N PHE A 19 10.44 4.44 -15.36
CA PHE A 19 9.44 3.68 -14.61
C PHE A 19 8.34 4.55 -14.02
N TYR A 20 7.22 3.89 -13.72
CA TYR A 20 6.16 4.40 -12.85
C TYR A 20 5.84 3.32 -11.81
N PHE A 21 5.59 3.71 -10.56
CA PHE A 21 5.07 2.80 -9.55
C PHE A 21 3.88 3.38 -8.80
N GLY A 22 3.05 2.48 -8.27
CA GLY A 22 1.95 2.77 -7.36
C GLY A 22 1.94 1.81 -6.17
N ILE A 23 1.59 2.34 -5.00
CA ILE A 23 1.45 1.61 -3.74
C ILE A 23 0.09 1.96 -3.16
N GLY A 24 -0.69 0.94 -2.81
CA GLY A 24 -1.98 1.10 -2.16
C GLY A 24 -2.09 0.20 -0.95
N MET A 25 -2.69 0.70 0.14
CA MET A 25 -3.21 -0.12 1.22
C MET A 25 -4.52 0.47 1.71
N ALA A 26 -5.50 -0.38 2.00
CA ALA A 26 -6.80 0.04 2.48
C ALA A 26 -7.26 -0.82 3.65
N ILE A 27 -7.88 -0.20 4.64
CA ILE A 27 -8.51 -0.88 5.78
C ILE A 27 -10.00 -0.61 5.71
N TYR A 28 -10.80 -1.68 5.74
CA TYR A 28 -12.25 -1.64 5.74
C TYR A 28 -12.78 -2.32 7.01
N PRO A 29 -12.88 -1.59 8.15
CA PRO A 29 -13.19 -2.20 9.44
C PRO A 29 -14.51 -2.97 9.46
N ASN A 30 -15.56 -2.42 8.83
CA ASN A 30 -16.89 -3.04 8.81
C ASN A 30 -16.95 -4.30 7.91
N LEU A 31 -16.08 -4.37 6.89
CA LEU A 31 -15.93 -5.55 6.04
C LEU A 31 -14.90 -6.54 6.61
N ARG A 32 -14.18 -6.15 7.67
CA ARG A 32 -13.13 -6.92 8.33
C ARG A 32 -12.01 -7.35 7.38
N ILE A 33 -11.69 -6.51 6.39
CA ILE A 33 -10.64 -6.75 5.40
C ILE A 33 -9.64 -5.61 5.36
N MET A 34 -8.39 -5.97 5.12
CA MET A 34 -7.30 -5.08 4.78
C MET A 34 -6.63 -5.59 3.51
N ASP A 35 -6.50 -4.72 2.52
CA ASP A 35 -5.93 -5.04 1.21
C ASP A 35 -4.69 -4.19 0.95
N CYS A 36 -3.74 -4.74 0.21
CA CYS A 36 -2.57 -4.00 -0.27
C CYS A 36 -2.23 -4.33 -1.73
N GLY A 37 -1.54 -3.40 -2.37
CA GLY A 37 -0.96 -3.62 -3.68
C GLY A 37 0.30 -2.78 -3.91
N PHE A 38 1.20 -3.33 -4.71
CA PHE A 38 2.31 -2.62 -5.32
C PHE A 38 2.31 -2.95 -6.81
N SER A 39 2.53 -1.95 -7.64
CA SER A 39 2.69 -2.13 -9.08
C SER A 39 3.81 -1.24 -9.57
N ILE A 40 4.67 -1.76 -10.44
CA ILE A 40 5.70 -1.00 -11.14
C ILE A 40 5.67 -1.38 -12.62
N VAL A 41 5.72 -0.36 -13.49
CA VAL A 41 5.96 -0.52 -14.92
C VAL A 41 7.39 -0.09 -15.19
N ARG A 42 8.19 -0.96 -15.79
CA ARG A 42 9.60 -0.71 -16.19
C ARG A 42 9.91 -1.57 -17.41
N ASP A 43 10.70 -1.05 -18.35
CA ASP A 43 11.12 -1.79 -19.56
C ASP A 43 9.94 -2.35 -20.38
N GLY A 44 8.78 -1.69 -20.33
CA GLY A 44 7.56 -2.12 -21.03
C GLY A 44 6.78 -3.26 -20.35
N GLU A 45 7.23 -3.75 -19.19
CA GLU A 45 6.57 -4.80 -18.41
C GLU A 45 6.02 -4.24 -17.09
N GLN A 46 4.84 -4.74 -16.67
CA GLN A 46 4.25 -4.43 -15.38
C GLN A 46 4.43 -5.59 -14.41
N HIS A 47 5.13 -5.34 -13.30
CA HIS A 47 5.21 -6.26 -12.18
C HIS A 47 4.25 -5.80 -11.08
N ALA A 48 3.42 -6.71 -10.58
CA ALA A 48 2.41 -6.39 -9.59
C ALA A 48 2.37 -7.42 -8.46
N PHE A 49 2.18 -6.92 -7.24
CA PHE A 49 1.90 -7.70 -6.05
C PHE A 49 0.55 -7.26 -5.48
N HIS A 50 -0.27 -8.25 -5.10
CA HIS A 50 -1.55 -8.04 -4.47
C HIS A 50 -1.70 -9.02 -3.31
N ALA A 51 -2.16 -8.54 -2.16
CA ALA A 51 -2.46 -9.40 -1.03
C ALA A 51 -3.58 -8.80 -0.18
N SER A 52 -4.23 -9.68 0.58
CA SER A 52 -5.33 -9.36 1.47
C SER A 52 -5.16 -10.11 2.79
N ARG A 53 -5.63 -9.52 3.88
CA ARG A 53 -5.79 -10.20 5.17
C ARG A 53 -7.06 -9.75 5.89
N ARG A 54 -7.39 -10.42 7.00
CA ARG A 54 -8.39 -9.90 7.93
C ARG A 54 -7.91 -8.57 8.51
N ALA A 55 -8.82 -7.60 8.59
CA ALA A 55 -8.52 -6.33 9.23
C ALA A 55 -8.11 -6.56 10.70
N PRO A 56 -7.05 -5.89 11.17
CA PRO A 56 -6.64 -5.93 12.56
C PRO A 56 -7.65 -5.22 13.47
N ASN A 57 -7.54 -5.47 14.77
CA ASN A 57 -8.27 -4.68 15.76
C ASN A 57 -7.64 -3.29 15.93
N ASP A 58 -6.31 -3.21 15.88
CA ASP A 58 -5.57 -1.95 15.88
C ASP A 58 -5.48 -1.40 14.45
N PRO A 59 -6.15 -0.28 14.12
CA PRO A 59 -6.14 0.29 12.77
C PRO A 59 -4.78 0.87 12.36
N SER A 60 -3.83 1.00 13.28
CA SER A 60 -2.47 1.45 12.98
C SER A 60 -1.57 0.34 12.42
N GLU A 61 -1.97 -0.93 12.50
CA GLU A 61 -1.22 -2.02 11.89
C GLU A 61 -1.29 -1.95 10.35
N THR A 62 -0.15 -2.04 9.69
CA THR A 62 -0.02 -1.83 8.23
C THR A 62 0.56 -3.03 7.47
N GLN A 63 0.61 -4.20 8.10
CA GLN A 63 1.21 -5.40 7.51
C GLN A 63 0.15 -6.26 6.82
N VAL A 64 0.45 -6.75 5.61
CA VAL A 64 -0.34 -7.75 4.88
C VAL A 64 0.62 -8.80 4.31
N GLY A 65 0.80 -9.91 5.03
CA GLY A 65 1.80 -10.92 4.65
C GLY A 65 3.23 -10.33 4.62
N PRO A 66 3.96 -10.41 3.49
CA PRO A 66 5.29 -9.80 3.36
C PRO A 66 5.24 -8.27 3.16
N PHE A 67 4.09 -7.71 2.76
CA PHE A 67 3.92 -6.27 2.54
C PHE A 67 3.78 -5.52 3.87
N ARG A 68 4.53 -4.43 4.08
CA ARG A 68 4.37 -3.55 5.25
C ARG A 68 4.74 -2.10 4.93
N ILE A 69 3.88 -1.16 5.36
CA ILE A 69 4.17 0.29 5.33
C ILE A 69 4.69 0.74 6.69
N GLU A 70 5.91 1.29 6.73
CA GLU A 70 6.52 1.82 7.95
C GLU A 70 6.59 3.35 7.88
N ILE A 71 5.95 4.03 8.83
CA ILE A 71 6.10 5.48 9.01
C ILE A 71 7.41 5.72 9.76
N VAL A 72 8.49 6.01 9.03
CA VAL A 72 9.82 6.20 9.62
C VAL A 72 9.99 7.60 10.19
N GLU A 73 9.47 8.62 9.49
CA GLU A 73 9.34 9.99 9.97
C GLU A 73 7.99 10.53 9.49
N PRO A 74 7.06 10.91 10.39
CA PRO A 74 5.72 11.35 10.03
C PRO A 74 5.75 12.44 8.95
N MET A 75 4.92 12.26 7.91
CA MET A 75 4.77 13.22 6.81
C MET A 75 6.04 13.52 6.00
N LYS A 76 7.10 12.72 6.13
CA LYS A 76 8.37 12.99 5.43
C LYS A 76 9.05 11.75 4.89
N ARG A 77 9.10 10.66 5.66
CA ARG A 77 9.75 9.42 5.23
C ARG A 77 8.91 8.20 5.58
N ILE A 78 8.57 7.46 4.54
CA ILE A 78 7.83 6.20 4.62
C ILE A 78 8.67 5.13 3.94
N ARG A 79 8.69 3.93 4.51
CA ARG A 79 9.35 2.76 3.92
C ARG A 79 8.29 1.73 3.56
N LEU A 80 8.39 1.18 2.34
CA LEU A 80 7.68 -0.02 1.95
C LEU A 80 8.62 -1.23 2.10
N VAL A 81 8.14 -2.31 2.70
CA VAL A 81 8.77 -3.64 2.71
C VAL A 81 7.88 -4.58 1.91
N ILE A 82 8.43 -5.33 0.95
CA ILE A 82 7.71 -6.26 0.07
C ILE A 82 8.64 -7.36 -0.46
#